data_AF-A0A8J3NQE5-F1
#
_entry.id   AF-A0A8J3NQE5-F1
#
_cell.length_a   1.000
_cell.length_b   1.000
_cell.length_c   1.000
_cell.angle_alpha   90.00
_cell.angle_beta   90.00
_cell.angle_gamma   90.00
#
_symmetry.space_group_name_H-M   'P 1'
#
loop_
_entity.id
_entity.type
_entity.pdbx_description
1 polymer ?
#
loop_
_entity_poly.entity_id
_entity_poly.type
_entity_poly.pdbx_seq_one_letter_code
_entity_poly.pdbx_strand_id
1 'polypeptide(L)'
;MVTKSKILTALIAVAALSSAMVVTSAATAGSASPIPAPLPVAADRGMVTELARTLRISPDQALARLGREAAFARVEQDLRRALGDGFGGAYLDGDAAALTVAVTSAADSSRVRAAGAVPVTVAHSEARLVDGAARLDRRAATAPKQVPGWYPDVRTNRIVVLFRDGALDSARAWAASSGLDAAVVRFEASAEQPRPLIDIVGGNAYYIGSGTRCSVGFAVTGGFVTAGHCGSTGASTTQPSGTFAGSSFPGNDYAWVRAAAGNTPRAQVNRYPGTVPVAGSQAAGVGASVCRSGSTTGWHCGTVNALNSSVTYPQGTVTGLIRTNVCAEPGDSGGSLIAGDQAQGVTSGGSGNCSSGGTTYFQPVNEILQAYGLTLTVGGGTPPTTPPSPTAGPTGPPPGCGGLPGWSATTAYAPGATVAYNARRYESTWWSTGAVPDAPGSWAVWADRGSC
;
A
#
# COMPACT_ATOMS: atom_id res chain seq x y z
N MET A 1 -14.16 76.27 4.51
CA MET A 1 -15.36 76.67 3.73
C MET A 1 -16.59 76.06 4.37
N VAL A 2 -17.42 76.93 4.95
CA VAL A 2 -18.90 76.88 5.05
C VAL A 2 -19.57 75.64 5.68
N THR A 3 -19.68 75.71 7.01
CA THR A 3 -20.91 75.70 7.83
C THR A 3 -22.26 75.17 7.28
N LYS A 4 -22.94 74.35 8.10
CA LYS A 4 -24.37 74.35 8.55
C LYS A 4 -24.85 72.89 8.71
N SER A 5 -25.67 72.48 9.68
CA SER A 5 -26.62 73.23 10.51
C SER A 5 -26.93 72.49 11.83
N LYS A 6 -27.37 73.28 12.81
CA LYS A 6 -27.77 72.94 14.17
C LYS A 6 -29.18 72.32 14.22
N ILE A 7 -29.45 71.46 15.20
CA ILE A 7 -30.73 71.45 15.93
C ILE A 7 -30.43 71.25 17.43
N LEU A 8 -31.12 72.04 18.25
CA LEU A 8 -30.93 72.32 19.66
C LEU A 8 -32.13 71.76 20.46
N THR A 9 -31.92 71.57 21.77
CA THR A 9 -32.91 71.57 22.89
C THR A 9 -33.73 70.27 23.10
N ALA A 10 -33.94 69.73 24.31
CA ALA A 10 -34.01 70.38 25.62
C ALA A 10 -33.67 69.43 26.80
N LEU A 11 -33.07 70.04 27.85
CA LEU A 11 -33.02 69.52 29.21
C LEU A 11 -34.42 69.51 29.83
N ILE A 12 -34.80 68.39 30.46
CA ILE A 12 -35.64 68.42 31.66
C ILE A 12 -34.95 67.53 32.69
N ALA A 13 -34.38 68.17 33.72
CA ALA A 13 -33.97 67.52 34.95
C ALA A 13 -35.18 67.55 35.91
N VAL A 14 -35.68 66.38 36.30
CA VAL A 14 -36.50 66.21 37.49
C VAL A 14 -35.77 65.23 38.39
N ALA A 15 -35.20 65.77 39.47
CA ALA A 15 -34.71 64.99 40.59
C ALA A 15 -35.89 64.57 41.46
N ALA A 16 -36.10 63.28 41.63
CA ALA A 16 -36.91 62.72 42.70
C ALA A 16 -36.17 61.50 43.26
N LEU A 17 -35.72 61.61 44.51
CA LEU A 17 -35.21 60.51 45.30
C LEU A 17 -36.36 59.52 45.60
N SER A 18 -36.20 58.27 45.19
CA SER A 18 -36.90 57.14 45.81
C SER A 18 -36.05 55.88 45.72
N SER A 19 -35.87 55.26 46.88
CA SER A 19 -34.95 54.18 47.19
C SER A 19 -35.17 52.94 46.30
N ALA A 20 -34.22 52.65 45.41
CA ALA A 20 -34.20 51.40 44.65
C ALA A 20 -33.54 50.30 45.48
N MET A 21 -34.37 49.34 45.91
CA MET A 21 -33.96 48.05 46.44
C MET A 21 -33.04 47.37 45.40
N VAL A 22 -31.77 47.16 45.73
CA VAL A 22 -30.86 46.36 44.91
C VAL A 22 -31.30 44.90 45.05
N VAL A 23 -32.11 44.42 44.11
CA VAL A 23 -32.27 42.98 43.89
C VAL A 23 -31.05 42.54 43.11
N THR A 24 -30.03 42.03 43.82
CA THR A 24 -28.99 41.21 43.22
C THR A 24 -29.61 39.93 42.71
N SER A 25 -30.00 39.91 41.43
CA SER A 25 -30.25 38.69 40.70
C SER A 25 -28.92 37.93 40.61
N ALA A 26 -28.69 36.99 41.53
CA ALA A 26 -27.64 36.02 41.36
C ALA A 26 -27.96 35.22 40.09
N ALA A 27 -27.30 35.56 38.98
CA ALA A 27 -27.26 34.70 37.83
C ALA A 27 -26.57 33.41 38.26
N THR A 28 -27.35 32.37 38.54
CA THR A 28 -26.82 31.01 38.67
C THR A 28 -26.25 30.64 37.31
N ALA A 29 -24.95 30.83 37.12
CA ALA A 29 -24.21 30.18 36.06
C ALA A 29 -24.47 28.68 36.22
N GLY A 30 -25.29 28.10 35.33
CA GLY A 30 -25.52 26.67 35.31
C GLY A 30 -24.16 25.98 35.21
N SER A 31 -23.78 25.25 36.24
CA SER A 31 -22.55 24.46 36.27
C SER A 31 -22.58 23.50 35.08
N ALA A 32 -21.83 23.81 34.03
CA ALA A 32 -21.53 22.83 33.01
C ALA A 32 -20.80 21.68 33.72
N SER A 33 -21.30 20.46 33.59
CA SER A 33 -20.61 19.29 34.12
C SER A 33 -19.19 19.25 33.57
N PRO A 34 -18.18 18.95 34.39
CA PRO A 34 -16.81 18.92 33.94
C PRO A 34 -16.63 17.84 32.88
N ILE A 35 -15.98 18.19 31.77
CA ILE A 35 -15.53 17.24 30.74
C ILE A 35 -14.64 16.19 31.45
N PRO A 36 -14.78 14.89 31.14
CA PRO A 36 -13.93 13.85 31.71
C PRO A 36 -12.45 14.19 31.53
N ALA A 37 -11.67 14.03 32.60
CA ALA A 37 -10.23 14.22 32.54
C ALA A 37 -9.60 13.21 31.55
N PRO A 38 -8.61 13.61 30.73
CA PRO A 38 -7.90 12.68 29.86
C PRO A 38 -7.29 11.53 30.66
N LEU A 39 -7.39 10.30 30.13
CA LEU A 39 -6.75 9.14 30.73
C LEU A 39 -5.28 9.05 30.31
N PRO A 40 -4.37 8.58 31.18
CA PRO A 40 -3.03 8.20 30.76
C PRO A 40 -3.09 7.09 29.70
N VAL A 41 -2.42 7.30 28.57
CA VAL A 41 -2.35 6.34 27.47
C VAL A 41 -0.90 6.01 27.16
N ALA A 42 -0.57 4.71 27.14
CA ALA A 42 0.69 4.22 26.63
C ALA A 42 0.55 3.98 25.12
N ALA A 43 0.95 4.97 24.32
CA ALA A 43 0.90 4.89 22.86
C ALA A 43 2.30 4.65 22.27
N ASP A 44 2.39 3.82 21.23
CA ASP A 44 3.62 3.62 20.46
C ASP A 44 4.09 4.95 19.85
N ARG A 45 5.41 5.20 19.85
CA ARG A 45 5.96 6.47 19.34
C ARG A 45 5.71 6.66 17.85
N GLY A 46 5.73 5.57 17.07
CA GLY A 46 5.41 5.60 15.64
C GLY A 46 3.96 6.01 15.42
N MET A 47 3.02 5.46 16.20
CA MET A 47 1.61 5.86 16.16
C MET A 47 1.42 7.35 16.48
N VAL A 48 2.02 7.86 17.55
CA VAL A 48 1.90 9.28 17.93
C VAL A 48 2.44 10.19 16.84
N THR A 49 3.58 9.82 16.26
CA THR A 49 4.22 10.57 15.17
C THR A 49 3.31 10.63 13.93
N GLU A 50 2.74 9.49 13.54
CA GLU A 50 1.86 9.42 12.37
C GLU A 50 0.53 10.15 12.59
N LEU A 51 -0.04 10.06 13.80
CA LEU A 51 -1.26 10.77 14.16
C LEU A 51 -1.04 12.29 14.15
N ALA A 52 0.07 12.75 14.73
CA ALA A 52 0.48 14.15 14.72
C ALA A 52 0.62 14.70 13.30
N ARG A 53 1.30 13.95 12.42
CA ARG A 53 1.46 14.29 11.01
C ARG A 53 0.13 14.34 10.27
N THR A 54 -0.72 13.34 10.46
CA THR A 54 -2.00 13.19 9.75
C THR A 54 -2.99 14.28 10.13
N LEU A 55 -3.15 14.52 11.43
CA LEU A 55 -4.08 15.53 11.95
C LEU A 55 -3.49 16.94 11.95
N ARG A 56 -2.20 17.09 11.59
CA ARG A 56 -1.46 18.36 11.60
C ARG A 56 -1.45 19.03 12.99
N ILE A 57 -1.16 18.24 14.02
CA ILE A 57 -1.05 18.66 15.43
C ILE A 57 0.33 18.26 15.99
N SER A 58 0.72 18.80 17.14
CA SER A 58 1.96 18.39 17.82
C SER A 58 1.86 16.97 18.41
N PRO A 59 2.98 16.25 18.63
CA PRO A 59 2.98 14.97 19.33
C PRO A 59 2.30 15.00 20.70
N ASP A 60 2.49 16.09 21.47
CA ASP A 60 1.84 16.26 22.77
C ASP A 60 0.32 16.43 22.64
N GLN A 61 -0.14 17.18 21.63
CA GLN A 61 -1.57 17.30 21.32
C GLN A 61 -2.18 15.97 20.85
N ALA A 62 -1.43 15.18 20.07
CA ALA A 62 -1.85 13.85 19.65
C ALA A 62 -1.99 12.89 20.85
N LEU A 63 -1.03 12.90 21.78
CA LEU A 63 -1.11 12.12 23.01
C LEU A 63 -2.28 12.56 23.90
N ALA A 64 -2.48 13.88 24.07
CA ALA A 64 -3.60 14.42 24.82
C ALA A 64 -4.96 14.07 24.19
N ARG A 65 -5.03 14.03 22.85
CA ARG A 65 -6.22 13.60 22.10
C ARG A 65 -6.54 12.13 22.40
N LEU A 66 -5.56 11.24 22.31
CA LEU A 66 -5.72 9.82 22.66
C LEU A 66 -6.22 9.62 24.10
N GLY A 67 -5.71 10.42 25.05
CA GLY A 67 -6.18 10.40 26.44
C GLY A 67 -7.64 10.82 26.61
N ARG A 68 -8.10 11.85 25.87
CA ARG A 68 -9.51 12.27 25.85
C ARG A 68 -10.41 11.22 25.19
N GLU A 69 -9.99 10.66 24.06
CA GLU A 69 -10.72 9.59 23.37
C GLU A 69 -10.94 8.38 24.29
N ALA A 70 -9.91 7.98 25.04
CA ALA A 70 -10.03 6.90 26.03
C ALA A 70 -11.00 7.23 27.18
N ALA A 71 -11.03 8.49 27.63
CA ALA A 71 -11.99 8.93 28.65
C ALA A 71 -13.43 8.93 28.11
N PHE A 72 -13.64 9.48 26.92
CA PHE A 72 -14.94 9.52 26.26
C PHE A 72 -15.47 8.14 25.88
N ALA A 73 -14.60 7.19 25.50
CA ALA A 73 -15.01 5.82 25.24
C ALA A 73 -15.66 5.16 26.47
N ARG A 74 -15.18 5.46 27.70
CA ARG A 74 -15.83 4.98 28.94
C ARG A 74 -17.19 5.62 29.15
N VAL A 75 -17.28 6.94 28.98
CA VAL A 75 -18.55 7.68 29.10
C VAL A 75 -19.58 7.18 28.08
N GLU A 76 -19.18 6.94 26.83
CA GLU A 76 -20.05 6.35 25.81
C GLU A 76 -20.59 4.99 26.26
N GLN A 77 -19.72 4.07 26.71
CA GLN A 77 -20.13 2.73 27.13
C GLN A 77 -21.10 2.77 28.32
N ASP A 78 -20.87 3.66 29.27
CA ASP A 78 -21.75 3.84 30.41
C ASP A 78 -23.10 4.42 29.98
N LEU A 79 -23.11 5.45 29.13
CA LEU A 79 -24.33 6.05 28.59
C LEU A 79 -25.12 5.10 27.70
N ARG A 80 -24.46 4.29 26.84
CA ARG A 80 -25.13 3.28 26.00
C ARG A 80 -25.89 2.26 26.87
N ARG A 81 -25.25 1.73 27.91
CA ARG A 81 -25.90 0.79 28.86
C ARG A 81 -27.02 1.45 29.66
N ALA A 82 -26.77 2.66 30.10
CA ALA A 82 -27.68 3.47 30.88
C ALA A 82 -28.98 3.81 30.15
N LEU A 83 -28.87 4.18 28.88
CA LEU A 83 -29.96 4.71 28.06
C LEU A 83 -30.73 3.61 27.31
N GLY A 84 -30.10 2.44 27.08
CA GLY A 84 -30.75 1.30 26.43
C GLY A 84 -31.33 1.69 25.06
N ASP A 85 -32.61 1.38 24.84
CA ASP A 85 -33.32 1.67 23.60
C ASP A 85 -33.42 3.17 23.27
N GLY A 86 -33.20 4.05 24.27
CA GLY A 86 -33.15 5.49 24.11
C GLY A 86 -31.85 6.00 23.47
N PHE A 87 -30.80 5.18 23.40
CA PHE A 87 -29.50 5.56 22.86
C PHE A 87 -29.55 5.68 21.33
N GLY A 88 -29.28 6.88 20.82
CA GLY A 88 -29.27 7.23 19.39
C GLY A 88 -27.92 7.14 18.69
N GLY A 89 -26.87 6.75 19.41
CA GLY A 89 -25.49 6.74 18.95
C GLY A 89 -24.63 7.80 19.63
N ALA A 90 -23.32 7.73 19.46
CA ALA A 90 -22.39 8.72 19.97
C ALA A 90 -21.25 8.98 18.97
N TYR A 91 -20.69 10.19 19.01
CA TYR A 91 -19.57 10.57 18.15
C TYR A 91 -18.75 11.69 18.78
N LEU A 92 -17.46 11.73 18.43
CA LEU A 92 -16.55 12.77 18.87
C LEU A 92 -16.62 13.98 17.94
N ASP A 93 -16.75 15.17 18.49
CA ASP A 93 -16.79 16.42 17.72
C ASP A 93 -15.49 17.21 17.77
N GLY A 94 -15.27 17.99 16.70
CA GLY A 94 -14.02 18.73 16.48
C GLY A 94 -12.80 17.82 16.53
N ASP A 95 -11.74 18.28 17.20
CA ASP A 95 -10.49 17.52 17.43
C ASP A 95 -10.61 16.51 18.60
N ALA A 96 -11.76 15.81 18.69
CA ALA A 96 -12.16 15.02 19.85
C ALA A 96 -12.14 15.85 21.16
N ALA A 97 -12.72 17.04 21.09
CA ALA A 97 -12.83 17.95 22.23
C ALA A 97 -14.12 17.71 23.04
N ALA A 98 -15.14 17.11 22.42
CA ALA A 98 -16.40 16.77 23.05
C ALA A 98 -16.91 15.41 22.54
N LEU A 99 -17.67 14.72 23.39
CA LEU A 99 -18.48 13.56 23.01
C LEU A 99 -19.94 14.01 22.88
N THR A 100 -20.50 13.92 21.68
CA THR A 100 -21.92 14.10 21.46
C THR A 100 -22.63 12.76 21.54
N VAL A 101 -23.73 12.71 22.30
CA VAL A 101 -24.55 11.51 22.49
C VAL A 101 -25.98 11.82 22.06
N ALA A 102 -26.43 11.09 21.06
CA ALA A 102 -27.78 11.18 20.55
C ALA A 102 -28.73 10.40 21.46
N VAL A 103 -29.90 10.98 21.75
CA VAL A 103 -30.97 10.36 22.55
C VAL A 103 -32.32 10.51 21.84
N THR A 104 -33.19 9.52 21.94
CA THR A 104 -34.53 9.59 21.32
C THR A 104 -35.54 10.36 22.16
N SER A 105 -35.23 10.62 23.43
CA SER A 105 -36.05 11.40 24.36
C SER A 105 -35.26 12.56 24.95
N ALA A 106 -35.85 13.77 24.91
CA ALA A 106 -35.24 14.94 25.53
C ALA A 106 -35.06 14.78 27.05
N ALA A 107 -35.85 13.91 27.70
CA ALA A 107 -35.75 13.62 29.13
C ALA A 107 -34.38 13.04 29.54
N ASP A 108 -33.70 12.34 28.62
CA ASP A 108 -32.39 11.73 28.87
C ASP A 108 -31.22 12.71 28.77
N SER A 109 -31.47 13.94 28.29
CA SER A 109 -30.44 14.95 28.07
C SER A 109 -29.71 15.35 29.35
N SER A 110 -30.40 15.36 30.49
CA SER A 110 -29.80 15.69 31.79
C SER A 110 -28.77 14.64 32.20
N ARG A 111 -29.06 13.36 31.96
CA ARG A 111 -28.15 12.25 32.25
C ARG A 111 -26.89 12.29 31.39
N VAL A 112 -27.05 12.59 30.10
CA VAL A 112 -25.92 12.77 29.17
C VAL A 112 -25.01 13.93 29.62
N ARG A 113 -25.60 15.08 29.97
CA ARG A 113 -24.82 16.22 30.50
C ARG A 113 -24.14 15.87 31.81
N ALA A 114 -24.81 15.16 32.72
CA ALA A 114 -24.22 14.75 34.00
C ALA A 114 -22.97 13.87 33.81
N ALA A 115 -22.91 13.11 32.72
CA ALA A 115 -21.74 12.28 32.36
C ALA A 115 -20.64 13.04 31.59
N GLY A 116 -20.78 14.36 31.40
CA GLY A 116 -19.79 15.19 30.71
C GLY A 116 -19.84 15.11 29.18
N ALA A 117 -20.98 14.69 28.61
CA ALA A 117 -21.23 14.62 27.18
C ALA A 117 -22.28 15.65 26.73
N VAL A 118 -22.35 15.91 25.43
CA VAL A 118 -23.29 16.85 24.80
C VAL A 118 -24.50 16.08 24.26
N PRO A 119 -25.72 16.28 24.80
CA PRO A 119 -26.90 15.60 24.27
C PRO A 119 -27.39 16.23 22.96
N VAL A 120 -27.83 15.39 22.03
CA VAL A 120 -28.64 15.79 20.88
C VAL A 120 -29.88 14.91 20.79
N THR A 121 -31.07 15.49 20.63
CA THR A 121 -32.30 14.69 20.47
C THR A 121 -32.47 14.29 19.00
N VAL A 122 -32.74 13.01 18.75
CA VAL A 122 -32.83 12.43 17.42
C VAL A 122 -34.07 11.54 17.25
N ALA A 123 -34.42 11.19 16.01
CA ALA A 123 -35.65 10.44 15.71
C ALA A 123 -35.48 8.91 15.83
N HIS A 124 -34.26 8.41 15.68
CA HIS A 124 -33.97 6.97 15.61
C HIS A 124 -32.93 6.57 16.65
N SER A 125 -33.19 5.45 17.33
CA SER A 125 -32.17 4.82 18.18
C SER A 125 -31.06 4.21 17.33
N GLU A 126 -29.88 4.03 17.91
CA GLU A 126 -28.76 3.32 17.28
C GLU A 126 -29.19 1.91 16.89
N ALA A 127 -29.90 1.20 17.77
CA ALA A 127 -30.44 -0.13 17.50
C ALA A 127 -31.31 -0.16 16.25
N ARG A 128 -32.18 0.84 16.05
CA ARG A 128 -33.01 0.95 14.84
C ARG A 128 -32.18 1.16 13.58
N LEU A 129 -31.11 1.97 13.64
CA LEU A 129 -30.23 2.19 12.49
C LEU A 129 -29.41 0.93 12.16
N VAL A 130 -28.89 0.24 13.17
CA VAL A 130 -28.15 -1.03 13.02
C VAL A 130 -29.05 -2.13 12.45
N ASP A 131 -30.26 -2.31 12.98
CA ASP A 131 -31.23 -3.27 12.47
C ASP A 131 -31.62 -2.99 11.02
N GLY A 132 -31.73 -1.71 10.67
CA GLY A 132 -32.01 -1.31 9.30
C GLY A 132 -30.84 -1.60 8.36
N ALA A 133 -29.59 -1.33 8.76
CA ALA A 133 -28.42 -1.71 7.97
C ALA A 133 -28.33 -3.23 7.79
N ALA A 134 -28.63 -4.01 8.83
CA ALA A 134 -28.68 -5.47 8.74
C ALA A 134 -29.75 -5.99 7.74
N ARG A 135 -30.81 -5.23 7.48
CA ARG A 135 -31.78 -5.56 6.40
C ARG A 135 -31.16 -5.38 5.01
N LEU A 136 -30.35 -4.35 4.81
CA LEU A 136 -29.58 -4.15 3.58
C LEU A 136 -28.53 -5.26 3.40
N ASP A 137 -27.82 -5.64 4.48
CA ASP A 137 -26.81 -6.70 4.44
C ASP A 137 -27.38 -8.04 3.94
N ARG A 138 -28.58 -8.41 4.40
CA ARG A 138 -29.29 -9.61 3.92
C ARG A 138 -29.66 -9.56 2.42
N ARG A 139 -29.60 -8.39 1.79
CA ARG A 139 -29.87 -8.14 0.37
C ARG A 139 -28.61 -7.75 -0.40
N ALA A 140 -27.42 -7.88 0.20
CA ALA A 140 -26.16 -7.45 -0.42
C ALA A 140 -25.90 -8.12 -1.78
N ALA A 141 -26.26 -9.40 -1.93
CA ALA A 141 -26.07 -10.15 -3.17
C ALA A 141 -26.84 -9.57 -4.38
N THR A 142 -27.92 -8.83 -4.13
CA THR A 142 -28.73 -8.17 -5.16
C THR A 142 -28.52 -6.67 -5.22
N ALA A 143 -27.54 -6.13 -4.50
CA ALA A 143 -27.22 -4.71 -4.55
C ALA A 143 -26.74 -4.31 -5.96
N PRO A 144 -27.16 -3.15 -6.49
CA PRO A 144 -26.62 -2.65 -7.74
C PRO A 144 -25.10 -2.49 -7.63
N LYS A 145 -24.35 -2.85 -8.69
CA LYS A 145 -22.88 -2.74 -8.70
C LYS A 145 -22.39 -1.30 -8.46
N GLN A 146 -23.24 -0.31 -8.71
CA GLN A 146 -22.99 1.11 -8.53
C GLN A 146 -23.26 1.63 -7.11
N VAL A 147 -23.67 0.76 -6.17
CA VAL A 147 -23.76 1.06 -4.73
C VAL A 147 -22.47 0.58 -4.06
N PRO A 148 -21.49 1.47 -3.79
CA PRO A 148 -20.19 1.05 -3.25
C PRO A 148 -20.21 0.72 -1.75
N GLY A 149 -21.26 1.13 -1.01
CA GLY A 149 -21.40 0.83 0.41
C GLY A 149 -22.66 1.41 1.04
N TRP A 150 -22.97 0.96 2.25
CA TRP A 150 -24.05 1.47 3.10
C TRP A 150 -23.66 1.31 4.58
N TYR A 151 -24.12 2.22 5.44
CA TYR A 151 -23.78 2.20 6.87
C TYR A 151 -24.78 2.99 7.73
N PRO A 152 -24.95 2.63 9.01
CA PRO A 152 -25.56 3.50 10.02
C PRO A 152 -24.71 4.76 10.22
N ASP A 153 -25.29 5.94 10.03
CA ASP A 153 -24.66 7.22 10.33
C ASP A 153 -25.34 7.86 11.55
N VAL A 154 -24.67 7.75 12.70
CA VAL A 154 -25.14 8.32 13.97
C VAL A 154 -25.04 9.86 13.99
N ARG A 155 -24.22 10.49 13.14
CA ARG A 155 -24.11 11.95 13.07
C ARG A 155 -25.34 12.57 12.42
N THR A 156 -25.82 11.95 11.34
CA THR A 156 -27.02 12.41 10.61
C THR A 156 -28.29 11.68 11.02
N ASN A 157 -28.16 10.70 11.92
CA ASN A 157 -29.23 9.83 12.43
C ASN A 157 -30.01 9.13 11.31
N ARG A 158 -29.30 8.60 10.31
CA ARG A 158 -29.85 7.92 9.13
C ARG A 158 -28.99 6.72 8.75
N ILE A 159 -29.52 5.85 7.91
CA ILE A 159 -28.72 4.85 7.18
C ILE A 159 -28.31 5.48 5.86
N VAL A 160 -27.01 5.68 5.66
CA VAL A 160 -26.47 6.19 4.40
C VAL A 160 -26.33 5.04 3.41
N VAL A 161 -26.84 5.23 2.20
CA VAL A 161 -26.58 4.36 1.04
C VAL A 161 -25.83 5.19 0.01
N LEU A 162 -24.59 4.82 -0.24
CA LEU A 162 -23.75 5.47 -1.24
C LEU A 162 -24.17 5.03 -2.64
N PHE A 163 -24.10 5.92 -3.62
CA PHE A 163 -24.33 5.58 -5.02
C PHE A 163 -23.39 6.34 -5.95
N ARG A 164 -22.99 5.71 -7.04
CA ARG A 164 -22.23 6.33 -8.14
C ARG A 164 -23.18 6.98 -9.15
N ASP A 165 -22.65 7.86 -10.00
CA ASP A 165 -23.41 8.64 -10.98
C ASP A 165 -24.42 7.78 -11.77
N GLY A 166 -25.66 8.28 -11.86
CA GLY A 166 -26.77 7.62 -12.55
C GLY A 166 -27.44 6.45 -11.81
N ALA A 167 -27.00 6.10 -10.59
CA ALA A 167 -27.51 4.91 -9.88
C ALA A 167 -28.53 5.19 -8.76
N LEU A 168 -28.96 6.45 -8.56
CA LEU A 168 -29.83 6.83 -7.46
C LEU A 168 -31.15 6.05 -7.43
N ASP A 169 -31.84 5.91 -8.56
CA ASP A 169 -33.13 5.23 -8.61
C ASP A 169 -33.00 3.73 -8.36
N SER A 170 -31.95 3.10 -8.87
CA SER A 170 -31.64 1.70 -8.58
C SER A 170 -31.28 1.49 -7.11
N ALA A 171 -30.52 2.40 -6.50
CA ALA A 171 -30.20 2.36 -5.08
C ALA A 171 -31.47 2.51 -4.22
N ARG A 172 -32.37 3.43 -4.58
CA ARG A 172 -33.68 3.63 -3.92
C ARG A 172 -34.55 2.39 -3.99
N ALA A 173 -34.69 1.81 -5.19
CA ALA A 173 -35.49 0.61 -5.39
C ALA A 173 -34.94 -0.58 -4.58
N TRP A 174 -33.61 -0.77 -4.58
CA TRP A 174 -32.96 -1.83 -3.81
C TRP A 174 -33.13 -1.63 -2.30
N ALA A 175 -32.91 -0.42 -1.78
CA ALA A 175 -33.10 -0.13 -0.36
C ALA A 175 -34.58 -0.33 0.07
N ALA A 176 -35.54 0.11 -0.75
CA ALA A 176 -36.97 -0.10 -0.52
C ALA A 176 -37.33 -1.60 -0.49
N SER A 177 -36.71 -2.42 -1.35
CA SER A 177 -36.91 -3.88 -1.36
C SER A 177 -36.44 -4.59 -0.08
N SER A 178 -35.65 -3.88 0.76
CA SER A 178 -35.21 -4.35 2.07
C SER A 178 -36.21 -4.03 3.20
N GLY A 179 -37.36 -3.42 2.86
CA GLY A 179 -38.41 -3.07 3.81
C GLY A 179 -38.01 -1.94 4.77
N LEU A 180 -37.13 -1.05 4.32
CA LEU A 180 -36.76 0.16 5.05
C LEU A 180 -37.71 1.30 4.74
N ASP A 181 -38.06 2.06 5.77
CA ASP A 181 -38.75 3.34 5.62
C ASP A 181 -37.80 4.35 4.94
N ALA A 182 -38.29 5.04 3.90
CA ALA A 182 -37.55 6.08 3.21
C ALA A 182 -37.11 7.21 4.16
N ALA A 183 -37.84 7.45 5.25
CA ALA A 183 -37.49 8.40 6.28
C ALA A 183 -36.33 7.94 7.19
N VAL A 184 -35.83 6.70 7.06
CA VAL A 184 -34.64 6.23 7.79
C VAL A 184 -33.40 6.25 6.90
N VAL A 185 -33.56 6.27 5.57
CA VAL A 185 -32.46 6.16 4.61
C VAL A 185 -32.09 7.53 4.04
N ARG A 186 -30.80 7.76 3.86
CA ARG A 186 -30.24 8.90 3.12
C ARG A 186 -29.39 8.35 1.97
N PHE A 187 -29.56 8.90 0.79
CA PHE A 187 -28.74 8.54 -0.38
C PHE A 187 -27.67 9.60 -0.59
N GLU A 188 -26.42 9.19 -0.72
CA GLU A 188 -25.30 10.10 -0.92
C GLU A 188 -24.51 9.71 -2.18
N ALA A 189 -24.30 10.68 -3.06
CA ALA A 189 -23.44 10.48 -4.22
C ALA A 189 -22.00 10.28 -3.74
N SER A 190 -21.32 9.25 -4.23
CA SER A 190 -19.94 8.96 -3.89
C SER A 190 -19.14 8.49 -5.11
N ALA A 191 -17.89 8.91 -5.18
CA ALA A 191 -16.93 8.46 -6.18
C ALA A 191 -16.19 7.17 -5.75
N GLU A 192 -16.53 6.60 -4.60
CA GLU A 192 -15.86 5.44 -4.03
C GLU A 192 -15.95 4.19 -4.93
N GLN A 193 -14.81 3.52 -5.05
CA GLN A 193 -14.64 2.26 -5.79
C GLN A 193 -13.73 1.32 -4.97
N PRO A 194 -14.23 0.78 -3.85
CA PRO A 194 -13.43 -0.06 -2.97
C PRO A 194 -12.98 -1.32 -3.71
N ARG A 195 -11.76 -1.75 -3.41
CA ARG A 195 -11.15 -2.98 -3.92
C ARG A 195 -10.24 -3.58 -2.85
N PRO A 196 -10.08 -4.90 -2.81
CA PRO A 196 -9.06 -5.52 -1.97
C PRO A 196 -7.67 -4.96 -2.29
N LEU A 197 -6.87 -4.72 -1.24
CA LEU A 197 -5.46 -4.39 -1.37
C LEU A 197 -4.64 -5.69 -1.28
N ILE A 198 -3.65 -5.85 -2.15
CA ILE A 198 -2.78 -7.04 -2.18
C ILE A 198 -1.33 -6.64 -2.38
N ASP A 199 -0.42 -7.34 -1.71
CA ASP A 199 1.02 -7.15 -1.88
C ASP A 199 1.55 -8.05 -3.00
N ILE A 200 2.31 -7.46 -3.90
CA ILE A 200 3.03 -8.15 -4.97
C ILE A 200 4.39 -8.54 -4.40
N VAL A 201 4.55 -9.83 -4.11
CA VAL A 201 5.76 -10.43 -3.53
C VAL A 201 6.27 -11.49 -4.50
N GLY A 202 7.58 -11.51 -4.75
CA GLY A 202 8.21 -12.53 -5.59
C GLY A 202 7.92 -13.95 -5.07
N GLY A 203 7.71 -14.90 -5.97
CA GLY A 203 7.37 -16.28 -5.65
C GLY A 203 5.87 -16.57 -5.51
N ASN A 204 5.04 -15.57 -5.20
CA ASN A 204 3.59 -15.77 -5.05
C ASN A 204 2.92 -16.16 -6.37
N ALA A 205 1.83 -16.93 -6.29
CA ALA A 205 1.02 -17.26 -7.45
C ALA A 205 0.41 -16.00 -8.08
N TYR A 206 0.23 -16.04 -9.40
CA TYR A 206 -0.72 -15.22 -10.12
C TYR A 206 -1.36 -16.04 -11.24
N TYR A 207 -2.54 -15.61 -11.69
CA TYR A 207 -3.34 -16.36 -12.65
C TYR A 207 -3.57 -15.56 -13.92
N ILE A 208 -3.42 -16.20 -15.07
CA ILE A 208 -3.64 -15.60 -16.40
C ILE A 208 -4.94 -16.13 -17.00
N GLY A 209 -5.76 -15.23 -17.55
CA GLY A 209 -6.98 -15.59 -18.27
C GLY A 209 -7.92 -16.49 -17.46
N SER A 210 -8.23 -17.68 -17.99
CA SER A 210 -9.17 -18.62 -17.38
C SER A 210 -8.55 -19.58 -16.35
N GLY A 211 -7.26 -19.46 -16.00
CA GLY A 211 -6.70 -20.21 -14.87
C GLY A 211 -5.25 -20.66 -14.96
N THR A 212 -4.48 -20.29 -15.99
CA THR A 212 -3.05 -20.63 -16.04
C THR A 212 -2.34 -20.03 -14.83
N ARG A 213 -1.65 -20.85 -14.02
CA ARG A 213 -0.89 -20.40 -12.85
C ARG A 213 0.58 -20.22 -13.20
N CYS A 214 1.11 -19.06 -12.91
CA CYS A 214 2.54 -18.80 -12.86
C CYS A 214 2.89 -18.14 -11.52
N SER A 215 4.17 -17.87 -11.30
CA SER A 215 4.69 -17.24 -10.10
C SER A 215 5.25 -15.86 -10.42
N VAL A 216 5.03 -14.89 -9.53
CA VAL A 216 5.60 -13.55 -9.61
C VAL A 216 7.13 -13.66 -9.55
N GLY A 217 7.85 -13.00 -10.44
CA GLY A 217 9.32 -12.97 -10.42
C GLY A 217 9.83 -11.98 -9.40
N PHE A 218 9.87 -10.70 -9.77
CA PHE A 218 10.26 -9.62 -8.87
C PHE A 218 9.34 -8.43 -9.04
N ALA A 219 9.03 -7.77 -7.92
CA ALA A 219 8.30 -6.52 -7.93
C ALA A 219 9.13 -5.42 -8.62
N VAL A 220 8.53 -4.70 -9.54
CA VAL A 220 9.09 -3.50 -10.18
C VAL A 220 8.16 -2.33 -9.94
N THR A 221 8.65 -1.11 -10.17
CA THR A 221 7.79 0.08 -10.09
C THR A 221 6.59 -0.11 -11.02
N GLY A 222 5.39 -0.09 -10.45
CA GLY A 222 4.13 -0.25 -11.18
C GLY A 222 3.73 -1.69 -11.56
N GLY A 223 4.44 -2.73 -11.10
CA GLY A 223 4.11 -4.10 -11.49
C GLY A 223 5.06 -5.18 -10.99
N PHE A 224 5.24 -6.22 -11.81
CA PHE A 224 6.22 -7.28 -11.59
C PHE A 224 6.72 -7.89 -12.90
N VAL A 225 7.94 -8.43 -12.87
CA VAL A 225 8.49 -9.25 -13.96
C VAL A 225 8.11 -10.71 -13.78
N THR A 226 8.02 -11.45 -14.89
CA THR A 226 7.69 -12.87 -14.96
C THR A 226 8.23 -13.48 -16.26
N ALA A 227 7.95 -14.75 -16.53
CA ALA A 227 8.36 -15.43 -17.77
C ALA A 227 7.42 -15.07 -18.94
N GLY A 228 7.98 -15.01 -20.15
CA GLY A 228 7.25 -14.69 -21.38
C GLY A 228 6.25 -15.76 -21.78
N HIS A 229 6.60 -17.03 -21.59
CA HIS A 229 5.73 -18.16 -21.92
C HIS A 229 4.46 -18.24 -21.05
N CYS A 230 4.38 -17.49 -19.94
CA CYS A 230 3.20 -17.45 -19.07
C CYS A 230 2.01 -16.72 -19.70
N GLY A 231 2.24 -15.79 -20.62
CA GLY A 231 1.18 -14.99 -21.23
C GLY A 231 1.66 -14.01 -22.28
N SER A 232 0.79 -13.68 -23.24
CA SER A 232 1.05 -12.71 -24.29
C SER A 232 0.73 -11.27 -23.83
N THR A 233 1.33 -10.29 -24.51
CA THR A 233 1.00 -8.86 -24.31
C THR A 233 -0.51 -8.64 -24.44
N GLY A 234 -1.10 -7.94 -23.47
CA GLY A 234 -2.54 -7.69 -23.38
C GLY A 234 -3.31 -8.72 -22.55
N ALA A 235 -2.73 -9.86 -22.19
CA ALA A 235 -3.38 -10.83 -21.31
C ALA A 235 -3.63 -10.24 -19.91
N SER A 236 -4.80 -10.50 -19.34
CA SER A 236 -5.19 -10.05 -17.99
C SER A 236 -4.73 -11.05 -16.93
N THR A 237 -4.35 -10.53 -15.75
CA THR A 237 -4.00 -11.33 -14.58
C THR A 237 -4.96 -11.12 -13.43
N THR A 238 -5.01 -12.10 -12.51
CA THR A 238 -5.66 -11.97 -11.21
C THR A 238 -4.74 -12.47 -10.09
N GLN A 239 -4.90 -11.88 -8.90
CA GLN A 239 -4.15 -12.19 -7.68
C GLN A 239 -2.62 -12.22 -7.88
N PRO A 240 -1.95 -11.10 -8.22
CA PRO A 240 -2.45 -9.73 -8.36
C PRO A 240 -3.15 -9.43 -9.69
N SER A 241 -4.08 -8.48 -9.67
CA SER A 241 -4.75 -8.00 -10.89
C SER A 241 -3.85 -7.08 -11.70
N GLY A 242 -3.87 -7.23 -13.03
CA GLY A 242 -2.98 -6.50 -13.92
C GLY A 242 -3.10 -6.92 -15.39
N THR A 243 -2.18 -6.45 -16.20
CA THR A 243 -2.11 -6.76 -17.64
C THR A 243 -0.66 -6.93 -18.07
N PHE A 244 -0.38 -7.97 -18.86
CA PHE A 244 0.93 -8.13 -19.53
C PHE A 244 1.20 -6.94 -20.44
N ALA A 245 2.14 -6.09 -20.05
CA ALA A 245 2.49 -4.88 -20.79
C ALA A 245 3.62 -5.13 -21.81
N GLY A 246 4.37 -6.23 -21.64
CA GLY A 246 5.27 -6.77 -22.64
C GLY A 246 5.52 -8.25 -22.37
N SER A 247 5.70 -9.04 -23.43
CA SER A 247 6.05 -10.45 -23.38
C SER A 247 6.87 -10.84 -24.61
N SER A 248 7.90 -11.66 -24.42
CA SER A 248 8.74 -12.22 -25.49
C SER A 248 9.10 -13.67 -25.18
N PHE A 249 8.68 -14.56 -26.08
CA PHE A 249 8.99 -16.00 -26.08
C PHE A 249 8.57 -16.61 -27.43
N PRO A 250 9.39 -17.45 -28.10
CA PRO A 250 10.77 -17.87 -27.75
C PRO A 250 11.82 -16.81 -28.14
N GLY A 251 13.11 -17.19 -28.16
CA GLY A 251 14.28 -16.31 -28.34
C GLY A 251 14.84 -15.91 -26.98
N ASN A 252 14.00 -15.22 -26.21
CA ASN A 252 14.15 -14.97 -24.77
C ASN A 252 12.92 -15.54 -24.05
N ASP A 253 12.86 -15.45 -22.72
CA ASP A 253 11.67 -15.84 -21.96
C ASP A 253 11.34 -14.88 -20.82
N TYR A 254 10.97 -13.65 -21.18
CA TYR A 254 10.57 -12.62 -20.23
C TYR A 254 9.25 -11.97 -20.56
N ALA A 255 8.60 -11.50 -19.50
CA ALA A 255 7.47 -10.59 -19.56
C ALA A 255 7.48 -9.66 -18.35
N TRP A 256 6.65 -8.62 -18.41
CA TRP A 256 6.25 -7.89 -17.22
C TRP A 256 4.77 -7.57 -17.24
N VAL A 257 4.18 -7.60 -16.06
CA VAL A 257 2.78 -7.31 -15.82
C VAL A 257 2.68 -5.97 -15.13
N ARG A 258 2.00 -5.03 -15.78
CA ARG A 258 1.61 -3.77 -15.16
C ARG A 258 0.46 -4.05 -14.21
N ALA A 259 0.69 -3.75 -12.93
CA ALA A 259 -0.31 -3.96 -11.89
C ALA A 259 -1.48 -2.99 -12.07
N ALA A 260 -2.70 -3.50 -11.89
CA ALA A 260 -3.84 -2.62 -11.66
C ALA A 260 -3.66 -1.95 -10.30
N ALA A 261 -4.26 -0.78 -10.12
CA ALA A 261 -4.13 -0.10 -8.85
C ALA A 261 -4.77 -0.95 -7.71
N GLY A 262 -4.30 -0.79 -6.47
CA GLY A 262 -4.69 -1.64 -5.32
C GLY A 262 -3.78 -2.85 -5.11
N ASN A 263 -2.91 -3.16 -6.09
CA ASN A 263 -1.83 -4.11 -5.93
C ASN A 263 -0.54 -3.34 -5.65
N THR A 264 0.16 -3.67 -4.56
CA THR A 264 1.31 -2.91 -4.07
C THR A 264 2.62 -3.70 -4.25
N PRO A 265 3.54 -3.25 -5.12
CA PRO A 265 4.90 -3.80 -5.21
C PRO A 265 5.60 -3.81 -3.85
N ARG A 266 6.16 -4.96 -3.45
CA ARG A 266 7.01 -5.10 -2.26
C ARG A 266 8.39 -5.60 -2.66
N ALA A 267 9.43 -5.05 -2.04
CA ALA A 267 10.81 -5.49 -2.22
C ALA A 267 11.11 -6.79 -1.48
N GLN A 268 10.35 -7.85 -1.77
CA GLN A 268 10.36 -9.10 -1.04
C GLN A 268 10.17 -10.29 -1.98
N VAL A 269 10.76 -11.43 -1.61
CA VAL A 269 10.49 -12.75 -2.18
C VAL A 269 10.00 -13.67 -1.07
N ASN A 270 8.97 -14.47 -1.34
CA ASN A 270 8.41 -15.44 -0.40
C ASN A 270 9.37 -16.62 -0.19
N ARG A 271 9.59 -17.01 1.07
CA ARG A 271 10.44 -18.15 1.46
C ARG A 271 9.65 -19.38 1.92
N TYR A 272 8.32 -19.29 2.00
CA TYR A 272 7.42 -20.42 2.29
C TYR A 272 7.82 -21.24 3.54
N PRO A 273 7.67 -20.72 4.79
CA PRO A 273 7.03 -19.45 5.18
C PRO A 273 8.01 -18.27 5.32
N GLY A 274 7.46 -17.05 5.37
CA GLY A 274 8.21 -15.80 5.55
C GLY A 274 8.69 -15.18 4.23
N THR A 275 9.49 -14.12 4.32
CA THR A 275 10.05 -13.44 3.14
C THR A 275 11.54 -13.14 3.30
N VAL A 276 12.24 -12.98 2.18
CA VAL A 276 13.57 -12.37 2.11
C VAL A 276 13.49 -11.02 1.41
N PRO A 277 14.27 -10.01 1.84
CA PRO A 277 14.30 -8.71 1.17
C PRO A 277 14.99 -8.80 -0.20
N VAL A 278 14.65 -7.87 -1.07
CA VAL A 278 15.36 -7.62 -2.33
C VAL A 278 16.06 -6.27 -2.20
N ALA A 279 17.39 -6.25 -2.27
CA ALA A 279 18.19 -5.03 -2.12
C ALA A 279 18.79 -4.55 -3.46
N GLY A 280 18.82 -5.41 -4.48
CA GLY A 280 19.38 -5.08 -5.79
C GLY A 280 19.31 -6.25 -6.77
N SER A 281 20.09 -6.15 -7.85
CA SER A 281 20.19 -7.18 -8.89
C SER A 281 21.63 -7.42 -9.34
N GLN A 282 22.59 -7.36 -8.40
CA GLN A 282 23.98 -7.70 -8.68
C GLN A 282 24.07 -9.16 -9.16
N ALA A 283 24.66 -9.36 -10.34
CA ALA A 283 24.73 -10.67 -10.97
C ALA A 283 25.66 -11.62 -10.21
N ALA A 284 25.17 -12.82 -9.90
CA ALA A 284 25.95 -13.89 -9.29
C ALA A 284 26.73 -14.68 -10.36
N GLY A 285 27.99 -15.00 -10.06
CA GLY A 285 28.85 -15.79 -10.94
C GLY A 285 28.54 -17.29 -10.94
N VAL A 286 29.19 -18.03 -11.84
CA VAL A 286 29.14 -19.50 -11.84
C VAL A 286 29.68 -20.05 -10.52
N GLY A 287 28.99 -21.04 -9.95
CA GLY A 287 29.26 -21.65 -8.64
C GLY A 287 28.56 -20.97 -7.46
N ALA A 288 27.99 -19.76 -7.65
CA ALA A 288 27.30 -19.06 -6.58
C ALA A 288 26.05 -19.81 -6.11
N SER A 289 25.79 -19.77 -4.80
CA SER A 289 24.55 -20.27 -4.22
C SER A 289 23.37 -19.37 -4.60
N VAL A 290 22.29 -20.01 -5.04
CA VAL A 290 21.06 -19.33 -5.47
C VAL A 290 19.85 -20.09 -4.94
N CYS A 291 18.77 -19.36 -4.67
CA CYS A 291 17.50 -19.93 -4.26
C CYS A 291 16.38 -19.47 -5.18
N ARG A 292 15.49 -20.40 -5.54
CA ARG A 292 14.27 -20.15 -6.30
C ARG A 292 13.08 -20.12 -5.36
N SER A 293 12.13 -19.24 -5.66
CA SER A 293 10.79 -19.26 -5.10
C SER A 293 9.74 -19.46 -6.19
N GLY A 294 8.82 -20.39 -5.99
CA GLY A 294 7.68 -20.60 -6.89
C GLY A 294 6.43 -21.09 -6.16
N SER A 295 5.26 -20.80 -6.72
CA SER A 295 3.97 -21.07 -6.11
C SER A 295 3.58 -22.56 -6.03
N THR A 296 4.29 -23.42 -6.76
CA THR A 296 4.02 -24.86 -6.75
C THR A 296 4.89 -25.57 -5.72
N THR A 297 6.21 -25.38 -5.78
CA THR A 297 7.17 -26.12 -4.95
C THR A 297 7.74 -25.30 -3.80
N GLY A 298 7.46 -24.01 -3.73
CA GLY A 298 7.94 -23.13 -2.66
C GLY A 298 9.40 -22.75 -2.85
N TRP A 299 10.21 -22.92 -1.80
CA TRP A 299 11.57 -22.42 -1.71
C TRP A 299 12.62 -23.53 -1.83
N HIS A 300 13.47 -23.46 -2.85
CA HIS A 300 14.55 -24.44 -3.08
C HIS A 300 15.84 -23.75 -3.47
N CYS A 301 16.98 -24.31 -3.08
CA CYS A 301 18.29 -23.73 -3.36
C CYS A 301 19.22 -24.70 -4.09
N GLY A 302 20.27 -24.14 -4.69
CA GLY A 302 21.27 -24.84 -5.47
C GLY A 302 22.37 -23.87 -5.87
N THR A 303 22.96 -24.10 -7.03
CA THR A 303 24.11 -23.36 -7.54
C THR A 303 23.94 -22.98 -9.01
N VAL A 304 24.53 -21.86 -9.40
CA VAL A 304 24.70 -21.51 -10.81
C VAL A 304 25.72 -22.46 -11.43
N ASN A 305 25.35 -23.20 -12.46
CA ASN A 305 26.25 -24.10 -13.18
C ASN A 305 26.84 -23.45 -14.44
N ALA A 306 26.07 -22.60 -15.12
CA ALA A 306 26.52 -21.85 -16.28
C ALA A 306 25.71 -20.57 -16.46
N LEU A 307 26.33 -19.56 -17.07
CA LEU A 307 25.68 -18.38 -17.61
C LEU A 307 25.69 -18.48 -19.14
N ASN A 308 24.89 -17.66 -19.82
CA ASN A 308 24.77 -17.65 -21.28
C ASN A 308 24.42 -19.01 -21.90
N SER A 309 23.57 -19.77 -21.21
CA SER A 309 23.11 -21.07 -21.69
C SER A 309 21.98 -20.93 -22.71
N SER A 310 21.94 -21.83 -23.69
CA SER A 310 20.84 -21.95 -24.64
C SER A 310 20.09 -23.26 -24.40
N VAL A 311 18.76 -23.21 -24.49
CA VAL A 311 17.87 -24.37 -24.34
C VAL A 311 16.82 -24.35 -25.44
N THR A 312 16.49 -25.52 -25.99
CA THR A 312 15.48 -25.64 -27.05
C THR A 312 14.19 -26.22 -26.47
N TYR A 313 13.15 -25.41 -26.42
CA TYR A 313 11.78 -25.84 -26.10
C TYR A 313 11.03 -26.21 -27.38
N PRO A 314 9.88 -26.92 -27.29
CA PRO A 314 9.03 -27.19 -28.46
C PRO A 314 8.62 -25.94 -29.24
N GLN A 315 8.51 -24.79 -28.58
CA GLN A 315 8.14 -23.51 -29.18
C GLN A 315 9.31 -22.80 -29.86
N GLY A 316 10.55 -23.13 -29.51
CA GLY A 316 11.76 -22.52 -30.06
C GLY A 316 12.92 -22.51 -29.08
N THR A 317 14.08 -22.07 -29.57
CA THR A 317 15.29 -21.92 -28.74
C THR A 317 15.25 -20.62 -27.97
N VAL A 318 15.61 -20.70 -26.68
CA VAL A 318 15.82 -19.56 -25.79
C VAL A 318 17.31 -19.50 -25.46
N THR A 319 17.92 -18.33 -25.62
CA THR A 319 19.35 -18.11 -25.40
C THR A 319 19.59 -17.21 -24.20
N GLY A 320 20.83 -17.11 -23.72
CA GLY A 320 21.16 -16.15 -22.67
C GLY A 320 20.58 -16.50 -21.29
N LEU A 321 20.43 -17.78 -20.96
CA LEU A 321 19.84 -18.23 -19.69
C LEU A 321 20.87 -18.55 -18.61
N ILE A 322 20.46 -18.40 -17.35
CA ILE A 322 21.17 -18.90 -16.16
C ILE A 322 20.79 -20.38 -16.02
N ARG A 323 21.77 -21.28 -16.06
CA ARG A 323 21.58 -22.72 -15.83
C ARG A 323 21.94 -23.06 -14.39
N THR A 324 21.05 -23.75 -13.68
CA THR A 324 21.26 -24.17 -12.29
C THR A 324 20.87 -25.63 -12.06
N ASN A 325 21.26 -26.17 -10.90
CA ASN A 325 20.77 -27.45 -10.38
C ASN A 325 19.61 -27.31 -9.38
N VAL A 326 18.98 -26.13 -9.30
CA VAL A 326 17.76 -25.95 -8.51
C VAL A 326 16.65 -26.72 -9.23
N CYS A 327 15.89 -27.58 -8.53
CA CYS A 327 14.72 -28.24 -9.11
C CYS A 327 13.65 -27.19 -9.49
N ALA A 328 12.60 -27.52 -10.24
CA ALA A 328 11.39 -26.70 -10.44
C ALA A 328 10.28 -27.56 -11.05
N GLU A 329 9.02 -27.17 -10.89
CA GLU A 329 7.86 -27.89 -11.45
C GLU A 329 6.84 -26.95 -12.11
N PRO A 330 5.88 -27.47 -12.91
CA PRO A 330 4.85 -26.64 -13.54
C PRO A 330 4.14 -25.71 -12.54
N GLY A 331 4.07 -24.43 -12.88
CA GLY A 331 3.54 -23.36 -12.03
C GLY A 331 4.59 -22.58 -11.23
N ASP A 332 5.83 -23.08 -11.12
CA ASP A 332 6.97 -22.28 -10.61
C ASP A 332 7.52 -21.30 -11.67
N SER A 333 7.11 -21.48 -12.94
CA SER A 333 7.39 -20.58 -14.06
C SER A 333 7.16 -19.11 -13.69
N GLY A 334 8.08 -18.25 -14.08
CA GLY A 334 8.10 -16.83 -13.73
C GLY A 334 8.63 -16.52 -12.33
N GLY A 335 8.71 -17.50 -11.43
CA GLY A 335 9.12 -17.31 -10.03
C GLY A 335 10.56 -16.83 -9.88
N SER A 336 10.85 -16.19 -8.74
CA SER A 336 12.14 -15.54 -8.44
C SER A 336 13.30 -16.54 -8.36
N LEU A 337 14.47 -16.17 -8.89
CA LEU A 337 15.78 -16.70 -8.52
C LEU A 337 16.59 -15.59 -7.84
N ILE A 338 17.05 -15.81 -6.62
CA ILE A 338 17.74 -14.81 -5.79
C ILE A 338 19.04 -15.37 -5.20
N ALA A 339 20.07 -14.54 -5.10
CA ALA A 339 21.34 -14.82 -4.43
C ALA A 339 21.49 -13.86 -3.25
N GLY A 340 21.36 -14.35 -2.02
CA GLY A 340 21.23 -13.46 -0.86
C GLY A 340 20.00 -12.57 -0.99
N ASP A 341 20.21 -11.25 -1.11
CA ASP A 341 19.19 -10.23 -1.36
C ASP A 341 19.24 -9.65 -2.80
N GLN A 342 20.02 -10.28 -3.70
CA GLN A 342 20.21 -9.83 -5.08
C GLN A 342 19.37 -10.65 -6.06
N ALA A 343 18.47 -9.99 -6.79
CA ALA A 343 17.65 -10.60 -7.83
C ALA A 343 18.53 -11.09 -9.00
N GLN A 344 18.33 -12.35 -9.42
CA GLN A 344 19.13 -12.99 -10.48
C GLN A 344 18.31 -13.22 -11.75
N GLY A 345 17.11 -13.79 -11.63
CA GLY A 345 16.31 -14.13 -12.80
C GLY A 345 14.92 -14.68 -12.48
N VAL A 346 14.15 -14.98 -13.51
CA VAL A 346 12.81 -15.58 -13.40
C VAL A 346 12.83 -16.99 -14.01
N THR A 347 12.10 -17.94 -13.41
CA THR A 347 12.06 -19.33 -13.86
C THR A 347 11.53 -19.43 -15.29
N SER A 348 12.34 -19.90 -16.24
CA SER A 348 11.93 -20.13 -17.63
C SER A 348 11.41 -21.56 -17.82
N GLY A 349 12.19 -22.55 -17.39
CA GLY A 349 11.79 -23.95 -17.48
C GLY A 349 12.94 -24.87 -17.14
N GLY A 350 12.73 -26.18 -17.19
CA GLY A 350 13.74 -27.14 -16.78
C GLY A 350 13.39 -28.58 -17.11
N SER A 351 14.19 -29.50 -16.58
CA SER A 351 13.99 -30.94 -16.63
C SER A 351 14.22 -31.56 -15.26
N GLY A 352 13.58 -32.70 -15.00
CA GLY A 352 13.56 -33.33 -13.67
C GLY A 352 12.38 -32.86 -12.82
N ASN A 353 12.52 -32.93 -11.49
CA ASN A 353 11.49 -32.51 -10.52
C ASN A 353 12.14 -32.27 -9.14
N CYS A 354 11.34 -31.85 -8.15
CA CYS A 354 11.86 -31.59 -6.79
C CYS A 354 12.01 -32.83 -5.90
N SER A 355 11.75 -34.04 -6.42
CA SER A 355 12.03 -35.31 -5.74
C SER A 355 13.35 -35.95 -6.17
N SER A 356 13.67 -35.96 -7.46
CA SER A 356 14.88 -36.57 -8.03
C SER A 356 15.97 -35.57 -8.41
N GLY A 357 15.69 -34.27 -8.26
CA GLY A 357 16.54 -33.19 -8.77
C GLY A 357 16.33 -32.95 -10.27
N GLY A 358 17.07 -31.99 -10.80
CA GLY A 358 16.88 -31.52 -12.17
C GLY A 358 17.82 -30.39 -12.58
N THR A 359 17.65 -29.93 -13.81
CA THR A 359 18.27 -28.70 -14.32
C THR A 359 17.17 -27.68 -14.57
N THR A 360 17.33 -26.47 -14.05
CA THR A 360 16.39 -25.38 -14.30
C THR A 360 17.12 -24.17 -14.85
N TYR A 361 16.49 -23.56 -15.85
CA TYR A 361 16.94 -22.38 -16.56
C TYR A 361 16.14 -21.15 -16.13
N PHE A 362 16.82 -20.02 -16.00
CA PHE A 362 16.23 -18.76 -15.59
C PHE A 362 16.62 -17.65 -16.55
N GLN A 363 15.63 -16.84 -16.92
CA GLN A 363 15.82 -15.63 -17.70
C GLN A 363 16.41 -14.54 -16.80
N PRO A 364 17.56 -13.93 -17.15
CA PRO A 364 18.22 -12.93 -16.29
C PRO A 364 17.34 -11.71 -16.03
N VAL A 365 17.23 -11.30 -14.76
CA VAL A 365 16.36 -10.17 -14.39
C VAL A 365 16.86 -8.86 -15.02
N ASN A 366 18.18 -8.66 -15.08
CA ASN A 366 18.78 -7.45 -15.64
C ASN A 366 18.46 -7.26 -17.13
N GLU A 367 18.26 -8.35 -17.88
CA GLU A 367 17.80 -8.27 -19.27
C GLU A 367 16.36 -7.76 -19.34
N ILE A 368 15.46 -8.28 -18.50
CA ILE A 368 14.05 -7.85 -18.46
C ILE A 368 13.94 -6.37 -18.09
N LEU A 369 14.72 -5.95 -17.08
CA LEU A 369 14.74 -4.57 -16.62
C LEU A 369 15.21 -3.63 -17.74
N GLN A 370 16.24 -4.00 -18.50
CA GLN A 370 16.75 -3.20 -19.61
C GLN A 370 15.78 -3.19 -20.80
N ALA A 371 15.24 -4.34 -21.19
CA ALA A 371 14.35 -4.48 -22.34
C ALA A 371 13.08 -3.62 -22.21
N TYR A 372 12.58 -3.43 -20.99
CA TYR A 372 11.36 -2.68 -20.71
C TYR A 372 11.57 -1.37 -19.95
N GLY A 373 12.82 -0.97 -19.67
CA GLY A 373 13.13 0.23 -18.89
C GLY A 373 12.55 0.22 -17.47
N LEU A 374 12.53 -0.94 -16.82
CA LEU A 374 11.90 -1.14 -15.51
C LEU A 374 12.88 -0.87 -14.36
N THR A 375 12.35 -0.36 -13.25
CA THR A 375 13.09 -0.20 -12.00
C THR A 375 12.65 -1.24 -10.98
N LEU A 376 13.60 -2.05 -10.50
CA LEU A 376 13.37 -3.04 -9.45
C LEU A 376 12.92 -2.38 -8.15
N THR A 377 11.93 -2.96 -7.47
CA THR A 377 11.52 -2.50 -6.14
C THR A 377 12.50 -3.07 -5.12
N VAL A 378 13.26 -2.19 -4.44
CA VAL A 378 14.28 -2.58 -3.45
C VAL A 378 13.94 -2.08 -2.06
N GLY A 379 14.31 -2.84 -1.03
CA GLY A 379 13.99 -2.59 0.37
C GLY A 379 15.21 -2.04 1.10
N GLY A 380 15.07 -0.86 1.70
CA GLY A 380 16.13 -0.20 2.46
C GLY A 380 16.40 -0.91 3.80
N GLY A 381 17.39 -1.80 3.82
CA GLY A 381 18.38 -1.76 4.89
C GLY A 381 19.23 -0.51 4.68
N THR A 382 19.69 0.12 5.77
CA THR A 382 20.71 1.18 5.74
C THR A 382 21.74 0.86 4.65
N PRO A 383 22.12 1.81 3.75
CA PRO A 383 23.33 1.63 2.96
C PRO A 383 24.43 1.16 3.91
N PRO A 384 25.26 0.15 3.57
CA PRO A 384 26.31 -0.29 4.47
C PRO A 384 27.06 0.95 4.97
N THR A 385 26.93 1.24 6.28
CA THR A 385 27.58 2.37 6.96
C THR A 385 29.06 2.13 7.17
N THR A 386 29.61 1.08 6.57
CA THR A 386 31.02 1.06 6.20
C THR A 386 31.08 1.50 4.74
N PRO A 387 31.55 2.72 4.44
CA PRO A 387 32.06 2.99 3.11
C PRO A 387 32.98 1.81 2.74
N PRO A 388 32.83 1.16 1.58
CA PRO A 388 33.97 0.41 1.07
C PRO A 388 35.16 1.38 1.12
N SER A 389 36.25 0.95 1.76
CA SER A 389 37.51 1.68 1.71
C SER A 389 37.71 2.18 0.27
N PRO A 390 38.01 3.47 0.04
CA PRO A 390 37.85 4.11 -1.26
C PRO A 390 38.72 3.39 -2.28
N THR A 391 38.13 2.45 -3.00
CA THR A 391 38.72 1.88 -4.19
C THR A 391 37.94 2.49 -5.34
N ALA A 392 38.34 3.72 -5.64
CA ALA A 392 38.05 4.53 -6.84
C ALA A 392 36.59 4.59 -7.32
N GLY A 393 35.87 5.64 -6.92
CA GLY A 393 34.89 6.29 -7.80
C GLY A 393 35.59 7.03 -8.94
N PRO A 394 34.83 7.47 -9.96
CA PRO A 394 35.13 7.25 -11.37
C PRO A 394 36.53 7.74 -11.74
N THR A 395 37.46 6.81 -11.98
CA THR A 395 38.58 7.16 -12.84
C THR A 395 37.96 7.50 -14.18
N GLY A 396 38.14 8.74 -14.65
CA GLY A 396 37.99 9.04 -16.08
C GLY A 396 38.70 7.95 -16.89
N PRO A 397 38.28 7.70 -18.14
CA PRO A 397 38.79 6.60 -18.93
C PRO A 397 40.32 6.54 -18.80
N PRO A 398 40.91 5.40 -18.38
CA PRO A 398 42.35 5.30 -18.25
C PRO A 398 42.99 5.80 -19.55
N PRO A 399 43.96 6.73 -19.49
CA PRO A 399 44.66 7.17 -20.70
C PRO A 399 45.17 5.93 -21.45
N GLY A 400 44.84 5.83 -22.75
CA GLY A 400 45.26 4.70 -23.59
C GLY A 400 44.14 3.73 -24.01
N CYS A 401 42.96 3.74 -23.36
CA CYS A 401 41.88 2.80 -23.72
C CYS A 401 41.02 3.21 -24.93
N GLY A 402 41.54 4.06 -25.83
CA GLY A 402 40.84 4.43 -27.08
C GLY A 402 39.48 5.12 -26.91
N GLY A 403 39.25 5.80 -25.77
CA GLY A 403 37.98 6.49 -25.50
C GLY A 403 36.85 5.62 -24.93
N LEU A 404 37.13 4.37 -24.55
CA LEU A 404 36.14 3.50 -23.90
C LEU A 404 35.64 4.08 -22.57
N PRO A 405 34.34 3.95 -22.24
CA PRO A 405 33.82 4.39 -20.96
C PRO A 405 34.44 3.58 -19.81
N GLY A 406 34.68 4.23 -18.67
CA GLY A 406 35.05 3.53 -17.45
C GLY A 406 33.92 2.63 -16.95
N TRP A 407 34.25 1.47 -16.38
CA TRP A 407 33.26 0.63 -15.71
C TRP A 407 32.63 1.35 -14.51
N SER A 408 31.35 1.11 -14.26
CA SER A 408 30.58 1.65 -13.14
C SER A 408 29.73 0.56 -12.49
N ALA A 409 29.76 0.51 -11.15
CA ALA A 409 29.00 -0.46 -10.36
C ALA A 409 27.47 -0.31 -10.51
N THR A 410 26.99 0.87 -10.90
CA THR A 410 25.54 1.16 -11.02
C THR A 410 25.03 1.11 -12.46
N THR A 411 25.93 0.91 -13.44
CA THR A 411 25.54 0.82 -14.85
C THR A 411 25.16 -0.61 -15.19
N ALA A 412 24.06 -0.76 -15.93
CA ALA A 412 23.65 -2.03 -16.48
C ALA A 412 24.37 -2.27 -17.83
N TYR A 413 24.94 -3.45 -18.01
CA TYR A 413 25.71 -3.85 -19.18
C TYR A 413 25.05 -5.01 -19.90
N ALA A 414 24.84 -4.84 -21.21
CA ALA A 414 24.40 -5.90 -22.12
C ALA A 414 25.60 -6.68 -22.68
N PRO A 415 25.41 -7.93 -23.16
CA PRO A 415 26.43 -8.64 -23.94
C PRO A 415 26.95 -7.79 -25.10
N GLY A 416 28.27 -7.77 -25.31
CA GLY A 416 28.98 -6.95 -26.29
C GLY A 416 29.34 -5.53 -25.82
N ALA A 417 28.82 -5.07 -24.67
CA ALA A 417 29.20 -3.77 -24.12
C ALA A 417 30.69 -3.74 -23.72
N THR A 418 31.43 -2.70 -24.10
CA THR A 418 32.86 -2.58 -23.80
C THR A 418 33.14 -1.47 -22.80
N VAL A 419 34.04 -1.74 -21.86
CA VAL A 419 34.45 -0.80 -20.80
C VAL A 419 35.95 -0.87 -20.56
N ALA A 420 36.48 0.21 -19.99
CA ALA A 420 37.82 0.23 -19.43
C ALA A 420 37.76 0.03 -17.90
N TYR A 421 38.60 -0.86 -17.37
CA TYR A 421 38.79 -1.06 -15.94
C TYR A 421 40.23 -1.49 -15.67
N ASN A 422 40.90 -0.91 -14.66
CA ASN A 422 42.29 -1.24 -14.31
C ASN A 422 43.28 -1.29 -15.50
N ALA A 423 43.21 -0.29 -16.39
CA ALA A 423 44.04 -0.18 -17.62
C ALA A 423 43.90 -1.37 -18.59
N ARG A 424 42.76 -2.06 -18.57
CA ARG A 424 42.42 -3.15 -19.48
C ARG A 424 41.05 -2.92 -20.10
N ARG A 425 40.85 -3.51 -21.28
CA ARG A 425 39.60 -3.48 -22.03
C ARG A 425 38.81 -4.72 -21.70
N TYR A 426 37.56 -4.56 -21.30
CA TYR A 426 36.66 -5.67 -21.04
C TYR A 426 35.44 -5.59 -21.95
N GLU A 427 34.97 -6.74 -22.40
CA GLU A 427 33.71 -6.88 -23.11
C GLU A 427 32.76 -7.73 -22.27
N SER A 428 31.55 -7.22 -22.05
CA SER A 428 30.51 -7.94 -21.34
C SER A 428 30.09 -9.15 -22.17
N THR A 429 30.08 -10.33 -21.56
CA THR A 429 29.56 -11.56 -22.17
C THR A 429 28.16 -11.88 -21.67
N TRP A 430 27.63 -11.06 -20.74
CA TRP A 430 26.42 -11.38 -19.99
C TRP A 430 25.70 -10.14 -19.43
N TRP A 431 24.36 -10.18 -19.39
CA TRP A 431 23.56 -9.12 -18.78
C TRP A 431 23.85 -8.95 -17.29
N SER A 432 24.43 -7.82 -16.89
CA SER A 432 24.86 -7.61 -15.51
C SER A 432 24.76 -6.15 -15.06
N THR A 433 24.61 -5.96 -13.75
CA THR A 433 24.80 -4.69 -13.05
C THR A 433 25.70 -4.98 -11.85
N GLY A 434 26.70 -4.14 -11.58
CA GLY A 434 27.57 -4.26 -10.39
C GLY A 434 28.56 -5.43 -10.40
N ALA A 435 28.67 -6.21 -11.47
CA ALA A 435 29.69 -7.24 -11.62
C ALA A 435 31.04 -6.59 -11.98
N VAL A 436 32.02 -6.68 -11.08
CA VAL A 436 33.35 -6.07 -11.24
C VAL A 436 34.17 -6.88 -12.25
N PRO A 437 34.79 -6.28 -13.29
CA PRO A 437 35.41 -7.01 -14.41
C PRO A 437 36.51 -8.02 -14.06
N ASP A 438 37.35 -7.71 -13.08
CA ASP A 438 38.47 -8.58 -12.66
C ASP A 438 38.21 -9.34 -11.35
N ALA A 439 36.99 -9.25 -10.79
CA ALA A 439 36.68 -9.95 -9.56
C ALA A 439 36.66 -11.47 -9.74
N PRO A 440 37.06 -12.24 -8.71
CA PRO A 440 36.93 -13.69 -8.73
C PRO A 440 35.50 -14.13 -9.07
N GLY A 441 35.34 -14.93 -10.12
CA GLY A 441 34.03 -15.42 -10.58
C GLY A 441 33.34 -14.56 -11.65
N SER A 442 33.85 -13.35 -11.93
CA SER A 442 33.32 -12.48 -12.99
C SER A 442 33.76 -12.87 -14.41
N TRP A 443 34.62 -13.88 -14.56
CA TRP A 443 35.09 -14.37 -15.87
C TRP A 443 33.96 -14.83 -16.79
N ALA A 444 32.81 -15.22 -16.22
CA ALA A 444 31.62 -15.60 -16.97
C ALA A 444 30.77 -14.40 -17.41
N VAL A 445 31.04 -13.21 -16.85
CA VAL A 445 30.36 -11.95 -17.12
C VAL A 445 31.20 -11.01 -17.99
N TRP A 446 32.52 -11.06 -17.87
CA TRP A 446 33.45 -10.19 -18.57
C TRP A 446 34.55 -11.00 -19.27
N ALA A 447 34.74 -10.72 -20.56
CA ALA A 447 35.90 -11.16 -21.32
C ALA A 447 36.97 -10.07 -21.31
N ASP A 448 38.16 -10.40 -20.84
CA ASP A 448 39.33 -9.54 -20.93
C ASP A 448 39.83 -9.49 -22.38
N ARG A 449 39.84 -8.29 -22.96
CA ARG A 449 40.28 -8.00 -24.34
C ARG A 449 41.72 -7.48 -24.41
N GLY A 450 42.46 -7.59 -23.31
CA GLY A 450 43.85 -7.19 -23.20
C GLY A 450 44.02 -5.78 -22.64
N SER A 451 45.28 -5.36 -22.55
CA SER A 451 45.61 -4.06 -21.99
C SER A 451 45.13 -2.91 -22.88
N CYS A 452 44.91 -1.78 -22.23
CA CYS A 452 45.15 -0.49 -22.84
C CYS A 452 46.68 -0.26 -22.89
#